data_AF-A0A9P8K0Z5-F1
#
_entry.id   AF-A0A9P8K0Z5-F1
#
_cell.length_a   1.000
_cell.length_b   1.000
_cell.length_c   1.000
_cell.angle_alpha   90.00
_cell.angle_beta   90.00
_cell.angle_gamma   90.00
#
_symmetry.space_group_name_H-M   'P 1'
#
loop_
_entity.id
_entity.type
_entity.pdbx_description
1 polymer ?
#
loop_
_entity_poly.entity_id
_entity_poly.type
_entity_poly.pdbx_seq_one_letter_code
_entity_poly.pdbx_strand_id
1 'polypeptide(L)'
;MDAACSETIAEFMQYVNVESFFYPLGNTPAANLLRDYCPSEEAVQILAIGCGDVRNILFTLWSEQNSACAFDFTAYDLDPAVLARNVFLPTAVTHTPSSEEIERLWRTYYHFYVTSADLSWIREHCKQLLAVSGSITAWNNSTFGSLLRFSTEASLSQVHRIWTLYSETRIRQEDVAVRHDIKSMYDNYYSKKDGPKFAMHAVRSAGAHGLPTAQPLNEAFHNFWKTGVVAGNDCDVSIIGQDDGGRVNPLMAISSIGPNRFNVHYGADPLAGFHLAEVFDVLRQRSQSRILSRA
;
A
#
# COMPACT_ATOMS: atom_id res chain seq x y z
N MET A 1 -30.51 8.82 10.15
CA MET A 1 -29.25 9.17 10.84
C MET A 1 -29.20 10.68 10.89
N ASP A 2 -29.38 11.24 12.08
CA ASP A 2 -29.71 12.64 12.30
C ASP A 2 -28.55 13.57 11.93
N ALA A 3 -28.91 14.67 11.25
CA ALA A 3 -28.01 15.77 10.90
C ALA A 3 -27.23 16.31 12.11
N ALA A 4 -27.83 16.24 13.31
CA ALA A 4 -27.23 16.62 14.57
C ALA A 4 -25.94 15.84 14.89
N CYS A 5 -25.87 14.54 14.56
CA CYS A 5 -24.67 13.73 14.83
C CYS A 5 -23.51 14.10 13.87
N SER A 6 -23.83 14.56 12.66
CA SER A 6 -22.81 15.04 11.71
C SER A 6 -22.20 16.38 12.12
N GLU A 7 -23.01 17.28 12.69
CA GLU A 7 -22.56 18.57 13.21
C GLU A 7 -21.67 18.39 14.44
N THR A 8 -21.99 17.44 15.33
CA THR A 8 -21.17 17.19 16.54
C THR A 8 -19.78 16.64 16.21
N ILE A 9 -19.65 15.83 15.15
CA ILE A 9 -18.35 15.30 14.68
C ILE A 9 -17.53 16.42 14.04
N ALA A 10 -18.17 17.31 13.25
CA ALA A 10 -17.50 18.45 12.64
C ALA A 10 -16.98 19.45 13.70
N GLU A 11 -17.76 19.71 14.75
CA GLU A 11 -17.33 20.52 15.89
C GLU A 11 -16.21 19.84 16.69
N PHE A 12 -16.27 18.51 16.93
CA PHE A 12 -15.22 17.79 17.64
C PHE A 12 -13.88 17.79 16.90
N MET A 13 -13.90 17.69 15.56
CA MET A 13 -12.73 17.80 14.68
C MET A 13 -12.10 19.20 14.71
N GLN A 14 -12.84 20.24 15.13
CA GLN A 14 -12.35 21.61 15.26
C GLN A 14 -11.48 21.82 16.50
N TYR A 15 -11.67 21.00 17.54
CA TYR A 15 -10.93 21.08 18.82
C TYR A 15 -9.75 20.13 18.92
N VAL A 16 -9.68 19.11 18.06
CA VAL A 16 -8.55 18.19 17.98
C VAL A 16 -7.95 18.26 16.58
N ASN A 17 -6.92 19.09 16.41
CA ASN A 17 -6.08 19.05 15.20
C ASN A 17 -5.20 17.80 15.25
N VAL A 18 -5.80 16.61 15.11
CA VAL A 18 -5.03 15.42 14.76
C VAL A 18 -4.69 15.59 13.29
N GLU A 19 -3.42 15.84 12.97
CA GLU A 19 -2.95 15.65 11.60
C GLU A 19 -3.27 14.19 11.22
N SER A 20 -4.33 14.00 10.45
CA SER A 20 -4.74 12.69 9.99
C SER A 20 -3.87 12.34 8.80
N PHE A 21 -2.87 11.49 8.99
CA PHE A 21 -2.04 10.97 7.91
C PHE A 21 -2.79 9.94 7.08
N PHE A 22 -2.43 9.84 5.80
CA PHE A 22 -2.81 8.75 4.93
C PHE A 22 -1.90 7.54 5.16
N TYR A 23 -2.49 6.36 5.30
CA TYR A 23 -1.78 5.09 5.54
C TYR A 23 -1.97 4.11 4.36
N PRO A 24 -1.37 4.38 3.19
CA PRO A 24 -1.44 3.45 2.06
C PRO A 24 -0.64 2.17 2.33
N LEU A 25 0.25 2.18 3.32
CA LEU A 25 1.05 1.04 3.71
C LEU A 25 0.84 0.84 5.20
N GLY A 26 0.62 -0.40 5.61
CA GLY A 26 0.61 -0.66 7.03
C GLY A 26 2.03 -0.62 7.61
N ASN A 27 2.17 -0.58 8.93
CA ASN A 27 3.44 -0.40 9.64
C ASN A 27 3.93 -1.62 10.46
N THR A 28 3.38 -2.82 10.20
CA THR A 28 3.74 -4.07 10.90
C THR A 28 3.93 -5.19 9.89
N PRO A 29 4.68 -6.24 10.22
CA PRO A 29 4.67 -7.44 9.38
C PRO A 29 3.25 -7.93 9.15
N ALA A 30 2.99 -8.54 8.00
CA ALA A 30 1.70 -9.16 7.74
C ALA A 30 1.38 -10.20 8.82
N ALA A 31 0.11 -10.30 9.18
CA ALA A 31 -0.39 -11.29 10.12
C ALA A 31 -1.36 -12.23 9.40
N ASN A 32 -1.19 -13.53 9.64
CA ASN A 32 -2.21 -14.50 9.28
C ASN A 32 -3.39 -14.29 10.25
N LEU A 33 -4.52 -13.84 9.72
CA LEU A 33 -5.73 -13.51 10.47
C LEU A 33 -6.40 -14.75 11.07
N LEU A 34 -5.93 -15.95 10.68
CA LEU A 34 -6.40 -17.25 11.16
C LEU A 34 -5.36 -17.99 12.02
N ARG A 35 -4.21 -17.37 12.34
CA ARG A 35 -3.15 -18.05 13.11
C ARG A 35 -3.60 -18.62 14.47
N ASP A 36 -4.63 -18.00 15.05
CA ASP A 36 -5.20 -18.36 16.36
C ASP A 36 -6.59 -19.03 16.21
N TYR A 37 -7.02 -19.32 14.97
CA TYR A 37 -8.27 -20.00 14.66
C TYR A 37 -8.06 -21.51 14.58
N CYS A 38 -8.95 -22.29 15.20
CA CYS A 38 -8.88 -23.74 15.14
C CYS A 38 -9.28 -24.22 13.73
N PRO A 39 -8.45 -25.01 13.02
CA PRO A 39 -8.79 -25.52 11.69
C PRO A 39 -10.15 -26.21 11.69
N SER A 40 -11.01 -25.82 10.75
CA SER A 40 -12.33 -26.39 10.54
C SER A 40 -12.63 -26.49 9.04
N GLU A 41 -13.61 -27.30 8.67
CA GLU A 41 -14.14 -27.34 7.29
C GLU A 41 -15.21 -26.26 7.06
N GLU A 42 -15.58 -25.51 8.10
CA GLU A 42 -16.62 -24.48 8.03
C GLU A 42 -16.07 -23.19 7.42
N ALA A 43 -16.89 -22.52 6.60
CA ALA A 43 -16.51 -21.22 6.04
C ALA A 43 -16.26 -20.19 7.15
N VAL A 44 -15.15 -19.47 7.06
CA VAL A 44 -14.75 -18.49 8.07
C VAL A 44 -15.01 -17.07 7.59
N GLN A 45 -15.71 -16.30 8.41
CA GLN A 45 -16.00 -14.89 8.17
C GLN A 45 -15.11 -14.00 9.05
N ILE A 46 -14.40 -13.06 8.44
CA ILE A 46 -13.39 -12.23 9.09
C ILE A 46 -13.76 -10.76 8.90
N LEU A 47 -13.95 -10.03 10.00
CA LEU A 47 -14.11 -8.57 10.00
C LEU A 47 -12.77 -7.90 10.36
N ALA A 48 -12.16 -7.22 9.41
CA ALA A 48 -10.92 -6.45 9.59
C ALA A 48 -11.22 -4.96 9.75
N ILE A 49 -11.23 -4.45 10.99
CA ILE A 49 -11.48 -3.03 11.31
C ILE A 49 -10.17 -2.26 11.34
N GLY A 50 -10.10 -1.14 10.61
CA GLY A 50 -8.84 -0.42 10.40
C GLY A 50 -7.88 -1.31 9.60
N CYS A 51 -8.38 -1.85 8.49
CA CYS A 51 -7.72 -2.93 7.76
C CYS A 51 -6.33 -2.52 7.24
N GLY A 52 -6.08 -1.23 7.01
CA GLY A 52 -4.84 -0.77 6.39
C GLY A 52 -4.75 -1.29 4.96
N ASP A 53 -3.55 -1.64 4.48
CA ASP A 53 -3.39 -2.26 3.16
C ASP A 53 -3.81 -3.74 3.15
N VAL A 54 -3.84 -4.36 1.96
CA VAL A 54 -4.31 -5.75 1.81
C VAL A 54 -3.34 -6.81 2.35
N ARG A 55 -2.20 -6.44 2.94
CA ARG A 55 -1.12 -7.40 3.25
C ARG A 55 -1.58 -8.55 4.14
N ASN A 56 -2.44 -8.28 5.14
CA ASN A 56 -2.88 -9.28 6.10
C ASN A 56 -3.81 -10.28 5.41
N ILE A 57 -4.68 -9.78 4.51
CA ILE A 57 -5.58 -10.61 3.71
C ILE A 57 -4.75 -11.48 2.75
N LEU A 58 -3.83 -10.88 1.98
CA LEU A 58 -2.98 -11.62 1.05
C LEU A 58 -2.10 -12.66 1.76
N PHE A 59 -1.52 -12.30 2.90
CA PHE A 59 -0.68 -13.22 3.67
C PHE A 59 -1.50 -14.35 4.31
N THR A 60 -2.72 -14.08 4.75
CA THR A 60 -3.67 -15.11 5.21
C THR A 60 -3.99 -16.07 4.06
N LEU A 61 -4.38 -15.55 2.89
CA LEU A 61 -4.68 -16.37 1.71
C LEU A 61 -3.49 -17.22 1.28
N TRP A 62 -2.27 -16.67 1.31
CA TRP A 62 -1.04 -17.42 1.00
C TRP A 62 -0.74 -18.51 2.03
N SER A 63 -0.88 -18.20 3.32
CA SER A 63 -0.62 -19.15 4.41
C SER A 63 -1.62 -20.31 4.41
N GLU A 64 -2.87 -20.01 4.05
CA GLU A 64 -4.01 -20.93 4.09
C GLU A 64 -4.39 -21.45 2.69
N GLN A 65 -3.49 -21.38 1.72
CA GLN A 65 -3.76 -21.79 0.32
C GLN A 65 -4.17 -23.28 0.17
N ASN A 66 -3.85 -24.10 1.16
CA ASN A 66 -4.21 -25.52 1.21
C ASN A 66 -5.38 -25.81 2.17
N SER A 67 -6.04 -24.77 2.68
CA SER A 67 -7.18 -24.93 3.58
C SER A 67 -8.36 -25.55 2.84
N ALA A 68 -9.09 -26.42 3.54
CA ALA A 68 -10.33 -27.00 3.04
C ALA A 68 -11.54 -26.06 3.19
N CYS A 69 -11.42 -24.98 3.96
CA CYS A 69 -12.50 -24.03 4.19
C CYS A 69 -12.42 -22.78 3.32
N ALA A 70 -13.59 -22.19 3.05
CA ALA A 70 -13.71 -20.92 2.33
C ALA A 70 -13.55 -19.73 3.28
N PHE A 71 -13.02 -18.62 2.77
CA PHE A 71 -12.80 -17.39 3.53
C PHE A 71 -13.63 -16.24 2.96
N ASP A 72 -14.29 -15.50 3.85
CA ASP A 72 -14.98 -14.25 3.54
C ASP A 72 -14.42 -13.12 4.39
N PHE A 73 -13.82 -12.11 3.74
CA PHE A 73 -13.21 -10.96 4.40
C PHE A 73 -14.08 -9.72 4.22
N THR A 74 -14.56 -9.17 5.33
CA THR A 74 -15.13 -7.81 5.38
C THR A 74 -14.06 -6.85 5.88
N ALA A 75 -13.55 -6.00 4.98
CA ALA A 75 -12.53 -5.01 5.31
C ALA A 75 -13.17 -3.62 5.52
N TYR A 76 -12.81 -2.96 6.62
CA TYR A 76 -13.27 -1.63 6.97
C TYR A 76 -12.08 -0.72 7.26
N ASP A 77 -12.10 0.48 6.67
CA ASP A 77 -11.14 1.53 6.98
C ASP A 77 -11.86 2.88 7.04
N LEU A 78 -11.28 3.81 7.80
CA LEU A 78 -11.81 5.17 7.92
C LEU A 78 -11.54 5.99 6.65
N ASP A 79 -10.41 5.75 5.99
CA ASP A 79 -10.03 6.50 4.80
C ASP A 79 -10.46 5.75 3.52
N PRO A 80 -11.43 6.28 2.74
CA PRO A 80 -11.84 5.65 1.48
C PRO A 80 -10.70 5.52 0.46
N ALA A 81 -9.61 6.29 0.57
CA ALA A 81 -8.43 6.11 -0.28
C ALA A 81 -7.69 4.80 0.03
N VAL A 82 -7.70 4.33 1.29
CA VAL A 82 -7.17 3.01 1.65
C VAL A 82 -8.03 1.93 0.97
N LEU A 83 -9.36 2.03 1.09
CA LEU A 83 -10.29 1.08 0.47
C LEU A 83 -10.18 1.09 -1.06
N ALA A 84 -10.04 2.26 -1.68
CA ALA A 84 -9.90 2.39 -3.13
C ALA A 84 -8.67 1.64 -3.68
N ARG A 85 -7.54 1.68 -2.96
CA ARG A 85 -6.35 0.90 -3.28
C ARG A 85 -6.56 -0.60 -3.04
N ASN A 86 -7.19 -0.94 -1.92
CA ASN A 86 -7.42 -2.33 -1.54
C ASN A 86 -8.37 -3.06 -2.46
N VAL A 87 -9.27 -2.34 -3.13
CA VAL A 87 -10.11 -2.90 -4.20
C VAL A 87 -9.37 -2.88 -5.55
N PHE A 88 -8.55 -1.86 -5.82
CA PHE A 88 -7.77 -1.77 -7.06
C PHE A 88 -6.88 -2.99 -7.27
N LEU A 89 -6.09 -3.39 -6.28
CA LEU A 89 -5.13 -4.49 -6.44
C LEU A 89 -5.79 -5.82 -6.82
N PRO A 90 -6.72 -6.40 -6.03
CA PRO A 90 -7.37 -7.67 -6.36
C PRO A 90 -8.19 -7.61 -7.65
N THR A 91 -8.79 -6.47 -8.01
CA THR A 91 -9.52 -6.35 -9.28
C THR A 91 -8.59 -6.27 -10.49
N ALA A 92 -7.33 -5.87 -10.29
CA ALA A 92 -6.32 -5.81 -11.34
C ALA A 92 -5.56 -7.14 -11.54
N VAL A 93 -5.68 -8.08 -10.60
CA VAL A 93 -5.04 -9.40 -10.70
C VAL A 93 -5.81 -10.28 -11.70
N THR A 94 -5.11 -10.77 -12.72
CA THR A 94 -5.64 -11.74 -13.67
C THR A 94 -5.59 -13.16 -13.09
N HIS A 95 -6.35 -14.11 -13.63
CA HIS A 95 -6.42 -15.48 -13.10
C HIS A 95 -5.05 -16.20 -13.09
N THR A 96 -4.16 -15.82 -14.00
CA THR A 96 -2.79 -16.35 -14.12
C THR A 96 -1.86 -15.21 -14.56
N PRO A 97 -1.42 -14.35 -13.61
CA PRO A 97 -0.61 -13.20 -13.96
C PRO A 97 0.80 -13.66 -14.39
N SER A 98 1.27 -13.08 -15.48
CA SER A 98 2.67 -13.18 -15.92
C SER A 98 3.61 -12.49 -14.92
N SER A 99 4.90 -12.78 -15.00
CA SER A 99 5.91 -12.12 -14.16
C SER A 99 5.90 -10.60 -14.30
N GLU A 100 5.75 -10.08 -15.53
CA GLU A 100 5.66 -8.63 -15.77
C GLU A 100 4.39 -8.02 -15.16
N GLU A 101 3.26 -8.73 -15.18
CA GLU A 101 2.04 -8.25 -14.51
C GLU A 101 2.23 -8.19 -12.99
N ILE A 102 2.87 -9.19 -12.39
CA ILE A 102 3.21 -9.18 -10.95
C ILE A 102 4.15 -8.01 -10.63
N GLU A 103 5.17 -7.78 -11.44
CA GLU A 103 6.09 -6.65 -11.26
C GLU A 103 5.38 -5.30 -11.41
N ARG A 104 4.48 -5.17 -12.39
CA ARG A 104 3.64 -3.97 -12.52
C ARG A 104 2.75 -3.75 -11.32
N LEU A 105 2.09 -4.79 -10.81
CA LEU A 105 1.27 -4.71 -9.60
C LEU A 105 2.12 -4.27 -8.39
N TRP A 106 3.33 -4.79 -8.26
CA TRP A 106 4.28 -4.36 -7.24
C TRP A 106 4.63 -2.87 -7.35
N ARG A 107 5.06 -2.42 -8.54
CA ARG A 107 5.43 -1.00 -8.78
C ARG A 107 4.24 -0.07 -8.50
N THR A 108 3.06 -0.42 -9.01
CA THR A 108 1.85 0.41 -8.88
C THR A 108 1.27 0.43 -7.46
N TYR A 109 1.45 -0.63 -6.67
CA TYR A 109 0.93 -0.66 -5.31
C TYR A 109 1.89 -0.03 -4.29
N TYR A 110 3.21 -0.16 -4.48
CA TYR A 110 4.18 0.20 -3.43
C TYR A 110 5.06 1.43 -3.72
N HIS A 111 5.22 1.88 -4.97
CA HIS A 111 6.11 3.01 -5.29
C HIS A 111 5.41 4.36 -5.22
N PHE A 112 6.12 5.40 -4.78
CA PHE A 112 5.68 6.79 -4.95
C PHE A 112 5.72 7.24 -6.41
N TYR A 113 6.63 6.70 -7.21
CA TYR A 113 6.76 7.02 -8.63
C TYR A 113 6.62 5.76 -9.48
N VAL A 114 5.94 5.91 -10.61
CA VAL A 114 5.70 4.84 -11.58
C VAL A 114 6.07 5.34 -12.97
N THR A 115 6.25 4.44 -13.93
CA THR A 115 6.45 4.83 -15.32
C THR A 115 5.17 5.43 -15.91
N SER A 116 5.29 6.15 -17.02
CA SER A 116 4.18 6.67 -17.81
C SER A 116 3.30 5.54 -18.36
N ALA A 117 3.89 4.38 -18.65
CA ALA A 117 3.18 3.17 -19.04
C ALA A 117 2.35 2.60 -17.88
N ASP A 118 2.95 2.47 -16.68
CA ASP A 118 2.26 2.01 -15.47
C ASP A 118 1.14 2.98 -15.06
N LEU A 119 1.36 4.31 -15.16
CA LEU A 119 0.32 5.31 -14.90
C LEU A 119 -0.84 5.21 -15.89
N SER A 120 -0.54 5.00 -17.18
CA SER A 120 -1.57 4.80 -18.20
C SER A 120 -2.41 3.55 -17.91
N TRP A 121 -1.75 2.48 -17.46
CA TRP A 121 -2.42 1.26 -17.04
C TRP A 121 -3.29 1.46 -15.79
N ILE A 122 -2.79 2.18 -14.77
CA ILE A 122 -3.59 2.53 -13.58
C ILE A 122 -4.88 3.24 -13.99
N ARG A 123 -4.77 4.25 -14.85
CA ARG A 123 -5.92 5.04 -15.30
C ARG A 123 -6.91 4.21 -16.07
N GLU A 124 -6.44 3.33 -16.93
CA GLU A 124 -7.31 2.46 -17.71
C GLU A 124 -8.08 1.50 -16.81
N HIS A 125 -7.41 0.91 -15.82
CA HIS A 125 -8.09 0.08 -14.81
C HIS A 125 -9.11 0.89 -14.00
N CYS A 126 -8.76 2.11 -13.57
CA CYS A 126 -9.70 2.98 -12.87
C CYS A 126 -10.94 3.31 -13.72
N LYS A 127 -10.82 3.52 -15.04
CA LYS A 127 -12.00 3.73 -15.90
C LYS A 127 -12.93 2.51 -15.92
N GLN A 128 -12.38 1.29 -15.90
CA GLN A 128 -13.18 0.07 -15.83
C GLN A 128 -13.94 0.00 -14.50
N LEU A 129 -13.28 0.31 -13.39
CA LEU A 129 -13.92 0.39 -12.07
C LEU A 129 -15.01 1.47 -12.03
N LEU A 130 -14.74 2.64 -12.61
CA LEU A 130 -15.70 3.76 -12.68
C LEU A 130 -16.95 3.40 -13.49
N ALA A 131 -16.80 2.65 -14.59
CA ALA A 131 -17.91 2.26 -15.45
C ALA A 131 -18.98 1.41 -14.74
N VAL A 132 -18.60 0.70 -13.67
CA VAL A 132 -19.51 -0.20 -12.94
C VAL A 132 -19.81 0.24 -11.51
N SER A 133 -19.16 1.30 -11.01
CA SER A 133 -19.31 1.77 -9.62
C SER A 133 -20.33 2.90 -9.43
N GLY A 134 -21.20 3.13 -10.43
CA GLY A 134 -22.26 4.15 -10.31
C GLY A 134 -23.42 3.79 -9.37
N SER A 135 -23.54 2.51 -8.99
CA SER A 135 -24.45 2.05 -7.93
C SER A 135 -24.02 0.67 -7.41
N ILE A 136 -24.43 0.29 -6.20
CA ILE A 136 -24.21 -1.09 -5.70
C ILE A 136 -24.77 -2.13 -6.67
N THR A 137 -25.95 -1.88 -7.25
CA THR A 137 -26.58 -2.81 -8.20
C THR A 137 -25.71 -3.00 -9.44
N ALA A 138 -25.20 -1.92 -10.02
CA ALA A 138 -24.29 -1.99 -11.18
C ALA A 138 -22.98 -2.72 -10.81
N TRP A 139 -22.44 -2.43 -9.63
CA TRP A 139 -21.22 -3.07 -9.14
C TRP A 139 -21.41 -4.58 -8.97
N ASN A 140 -22.47 -4.99 -8.26
CA ASN A 140 -22.76 -6.40 -7.96
C ASN A 140 -23.06 -7.23 -9.22
N ASN A 141 -23.57 -6.59 -10.28
CA ASN A 141 -23.83 -7.24 -11.57
C ASN A 141 -22.59 -7.28 -12.49
N SER A 142 -21.47 -6.68 -12.08
CA SER A 142 -20.21 -6.69 -12.83
C SER A 142 -19.35 -7.92 -12.49
N THR A 143 -18.31 -8.14 -13.29
CA THR A 143 -17.27 -9.15 -13.01
C THR A 143 -16.48 -8.86 -11.74
N PHE A 144 -16.37 -7.60 -11.32
CA PHE A 144 -15.73 -7.25 -10.05
C PHE A 144 -16.64 -7.54 -8.85
N GLY A 145 -17.96 -7.39 -9.03
CA GLY A 145 -18.98 -7.65 -8.01
C GLY A 145 -19.08 -9.11 -7.55
N SER A 146 -18.65 -10.06 -8.39
CA SER A 146 -18.55 -11.47 -8.01
C SER A 146 -17.36 -11.76 -7.09
N LEU A 147 -16.32 -10.93 -7.13
CA LEU A 147 -15.12 -11.07 -6.29
C LEU A 147 -15.22 -10.22 -5.01
N LEU A 148 -15.70 -8.98 -5.15
CA LEU A 148 -15.71 -7.98 -4.07
C LEU A 148 -17.07 -7.31 -4.00
N ARG A 149 -17.57 -7.08 -2.79
CA ARG A 149 -18.85 -6.40 -2.56
C ARG A 149 -18.66 -5.17 -1.69
N PHE A 150 -19.44 -4.13 -1.97
CA PHE A 150 -19.58 -2.98 -1.08
C PHE A 150 -20.79 -3.19 -0.19
N SER A 151 -20.62 -2.98 1.13
CA SER A 151 -21.72 -3.12 2.09
C SER A 151 -22.72 -1.97 2.02
N THR A 152 -22.29 -0.77 1.58
CA THR A 152 -23.15 0.42 1.50
C THR A 152 -22.86 1.29 0.28
N GLU A 153 -23.90 1.96 -0.21
CA GLU A 153 -23.83 2.89 -1.35
C GLU A 153 -22.90 4.07 -1.05
N ALA A 154 -22.87 4.48 0.23
CA ALA A 154 -21.98 5.54 0.71
C ALA A 154 -20.50 5.14 0.58
N SER A 155 -20.13 3.92 0.96
CA SER A 155 -18.75 3.43 0.81
C SER A 155 -18.35 3.35 -0.67
N LEU A 156 -19.23 2.81 -1.53
CA LEU A 156 -19.00 2.76 -2.98
C LEU A 156 -18.81 4.17 -3.55
N SER A 157 -19.66 5.11 -3.18
CA SER A 157 -19.60 6.50 -3.66
C SER A 157 -18.29 7.19 -3.29
N GLN A 158 -17.79 6.97 -2.07
CA GLN A 158 -16.50 7.55 -1.64
C GLN A 158 -15.32 6.91 -2.38
N VAL A 159 -15.34 5.59 -2.58
CA VAL A 159 -14.29 4.90 -3.35
C VAL A 159 -14.33 5.30 -4.82
N HIS A 160 -15.52 5.40 -5.42
CA HIS A 160 -15.74 5.93 -6.78
C HIS A 160 -15.10 7.31 -6.94
N ARG A 161 -15.32 8.22 -5.97
CA ARG A 161 -14.71 9.55 -5.97
C ARG A 161 -13.19 9.49 -6.01
N ILE A 162 -12.57 8.59 -5.24
CA ILE A 162 -11.11 8.42 -5.25
C ILE A 162 -10.62 7.87 -6.60
N TRP A 163 -11.29 6.88 -7.18
CA TRP A 163 -10.94 6.37 -8.50
C TRP A 163 -11.09 7.41 -9.61
N THR A 164 -12.06 8.32 -9.50
CA THR A 164 -12.16 9.48 -10.41
C THR A 164 -10.86 10.27 -10.38
N LEU A 165 -10.35 10.62 -9.19
CA LEU A 165 -9.08 11.31 -9.04
C LEU A 165 -7.89 10.50 -9.56
N TYR A 166 -7.89 9.17 -9.39
CA TYR A 166 -6.83 8.31 -9.93
C TYR A 166 -6.82 8.29 -11.47
N SER A 167 -8.00 8.42 -12.09
CA SER A 167 -8.16 8.43 -13.54
C SER A 167 -7.78 9.77 -14.20
N GLU A 168 -7.71 10.85 -13.42
CA GLU A 168 -7.58 12.21 -13.93
C GLU A 168 -6.24 12.50 -14.61
N THR A 169 -6.35 13.27 -15.69
CA THR A 169 -5.37 14.18 -16.34
C THR A 169 -4.32 14.91 -15.50
N ARG A 170 -3.18 14.33 -15.06
CA ARG A 170 -2.17 15.12 -14.34
C ARG A 170 -1.07 15.69 -15.24
N ILE A 171 -0.80 16.98 -15.09
CA ILE A 171 0.30 17.68 -15.78
C ILE A 171 1.60 17.57 -14.98
N ARG A 172 2.76 17.73 -15.64
CA ARG A 172 4.07 17.58 -14.99
C ARG A 172 4.27 18.55 -13.82
N GLN A 173 3.68 19.75 -13.87
CA GLN A 173 3.77 20.75 -12.81
C GLN A 173 3.15 20.25 -11.49
N GLU A 174 2.06 19.49 -11.56
CA GLU A 174 1.42 18.90 -10.38
C GLU A 174 2.29 17.80 -9.77
N ASP A 175 3.00 17.03 -10.61
CA ASP A 175 3.97 16.05 -10.15
C ASP A 175 5.16 16.71 -9.45
N VAL A 176 5.63 17.86 -9.96
CA VAL A 176 6.71 18.65 -9.31
C VAL A 176 6.28 19.12 -7.92
N ALA A 177 5.04 19.60 -7.76
CA ALA A 177 4.51 20.01 -6.46
C ALA A 177 4.47 18.83 -5.48
N VAL A 178 3.94 17.67 -5.89
CA VAL A 178 3.90 16.48 -5.02
C VAL A 178 5.29 15.96 -4.69
N ARG A 179 6.26 16.00 -5.63
CA ARG A 179 7.67 15.65 -5.35
C ARG A 179 8.28 16.57 -4.30
N HIS A 180 7.97 17.87 -4.37
CA HIS A 180 8.39 18.82 -3.35
C HIS A 180 7.78 18.47 -1.99
N ASP A 181 6.49 18.12 -1.92
CA ASP A 181 5.84 17.74 -0.67
C ASP A 181 6.41 16.43 -0.09
N ILE A 182 6.65 15.40 -0.92
CA ILE A 182 7.32 14.15 -0.50
C ILE A 182 8.68 14.46 0.12
N LYS A 183 9.48 15.29 -0.55
CA LYS A 183 10.79 15.70 -0.06
C LYS A 183 10.68 16.49 1.25
N SER A 184 9.77 17.44 1.34
CA SER A 184 9.55 18.25 2.54
C SER A 184 9.12 17.38 3.71
N MET A 185 8.24 16.40 3.48
CA MET A 185 7.83 15.44 4.50
C MET A 185 9.01 14.60 4.99
N TYR A 186 9.85 14.08 4.09
CA TYR A 186 11.04 13.36 4.50
C TYR A 186 12.02 14.25 5.27
N ASP A 187 12.29 15.47 4.77
CA ASP A 187 13.26 16.38 5.36
C ASP A 187 12.84 16.82 6.76
N ASN A 188 11.57 17.15 6.96
CA ASN A 188 11.03 17.59 8.25
C ASN A 188 11.18 16.52 9.34
N TYR A 189 11.04 15.24 8.99
CA TYR A 189 11.06 14.16 9.97
C TYR A 189 12.42 13.48 10.10
N TYR A 190 13.19 13.36 9.02
CA TYR A 190 14.42 12.56 9.00
C TYR A 190 15.68 13.34 8.64
N SER A 191 15.62 14.51 8.02
CA SER A 191 16.84 15.28 7.73
C SER A 191 17.37 15.99 8.98
N LYS A 192 18.66 15.82 9.27
CA LYS A 192 19.39 16.58 10.30
C LYS A 192 20.77 16.97 9.78
N LYS A 193 21.38 17.97 10.44
CA LYS A 193 22.74 18.44 10.15
C LYS A 193 23.80 17.33 10.20
N ASP A 194 23.65 16.37 11.12
CA ASP A 194 24.64 15.30 11.36
C ASP A 194 24.32 13.99 10.62
N GLY A 195 23.39 14.02 9.65
CA GLY A 195 22.93 12.85 8.90
C GLY A 195 21.47 12.47 9.21
N PRO A 196 20.86 11.59 8.39
CA PRO A 196 19.45 11.27 8.54
C PRO A 196 19.17 10.52 9.86
N LYS A 197 18.00 10.77 10.47
CA LYS A 197 17.57 10.04 11.67
C LYS A 197 17.43 8.55 11.37
N PHE A 198 17.86 7.72 12.31
CA PHE A 198 17.71 6.28 12.21
C PHE A 198 16.22 5.87 12.35
N ALA A 199 15.71 5.12 11.39
CA ALA A 199 14.38 4.54 11.34
C ALA A 199 14.42 3.06 11.74
N MET A 200 13.56 2.67 12.69
CA MET A 200 13.48 1.30 13.22
C MET A 200 12.19 0.57 12.79
N HIS A 201 11.43 1.11 11.84
CA HIS A 201 10.05 0.65 11.57
C HIS A 201 9.99 -0.78 11.05
N ALA A 202 10.83 -1.12 10.05
CA ALA A 202 10.84 -2.44 9.42
C ALA A 202 11.64 -3.52 10.17
N VAL A 203 12.33 -3.22 11.29
CA VAL A 203 13.17 -4.23 11.97
C VAL A 203 12.37 -5.43 12.49
N ARG A 204 11.08 -5.22 12.78
CA ARG A 204 10.15 -6.31 13.20
C ARG A 204 9.89 -7.30 12.08
N SER A 205 10.04 -6.89 10.82
CA SER A 205 9.88 -7.74 9.63
C SER A 205 10.97 -8.79 9.49
N ALA A 206 12.15 -8.56 10.09
CA ALA A 206 13.27 -9.49 10.03
C ALA A 206 13.26 -10.56 11.13
N GLY A 207 12.22 -10.61 11.98
CA GLY A 207 12.10 -11.60 13.04
C GLY A 207 13.30 -11.61 13.99
N ALA A 208 13.90 -12.79 14.20
CA ALA A 208 15.08 -12.97 15.06
C ALA A 208 16.31 -12.16 14.59
N HIS A 209 16.33 -11.73 13.32
CA HIS A 209 17.40 -10.91 12.75
C HIS A 209 17.16 -9.40 12.91
N GLY A 210 16.13 -8.96 13.65
CA GLY A 210 15.72 -7.55 13.72
C GLY A 210 16.84 -6.56 14.04
N LEU A 211 17.52 -6.71 15.19
CA LEU A 211 18.64 -5.82 15.54
C LEU A 211 19.85 -5.98 14.60
N PRO A 212 20.31 -7.21 14.26
CA PRO A 212 21.38 -7.41 13.29
C PRO A 212 21.14 -6.79 11.91
N THR A 213 19.88 -6.58 11.51
CA THR A 213 19.50 -6.09 10.18
C THR A 213 18.99 -4.65 10.20
N ALA A 214 19.11 -3.96 11.34
CA ALA A 214 18.62 -2.59 11.50
C ALA A 214 19.25 -1.63 10.49
N GLN A 215 20.56 -1.72 10.24
CA GLN A 215 21.24 -0.85 9.28
C GLN A 215 20.75 -1.03 7.83
N PRO A 216 20.77 -2.23 7.22
CA PRO A 216 20.31 -2.38 5.84
C PRO A 216 18.83 -2.04 5.67
N LEU A 217 17.98 -2.29 6.67
CA LEU A 217 16.57 -1.88 6.62
C LEU A 217 16.41 -0.36 6.72
N ASN A 218 17.21 0.31 7.56
CA ASN A 218 17.26 1.76 7.63
C ASN A 218 17.72 2.39 6.30
N GLU A 219 18.73 1.80 5.65
CA GLU A 219 19.19 2.23 4.32
C GLU A 219 18.09 2.06 3.27
N ALA A 220 17.40 0.91 3.25
CA ALA A 220 16.27 0.66 2.37
C ALA A 220 15.13 1.68 2.57
N PHE A 221 14.79 2.00 3.82
CA PHE A 221 13.81 3.04 4.17
C PHE A 221 14.21 4.41 3.59
N HIS A 222 15.44 4.85 3.81
CA HIS A 222 15.90 6.13 3.28
C HIS A 222 15.96 6.15 1.76
N ASN A 223 16.35 5.04 1.14
CA ASN A 223 16.37 4.92 -0.31
C ASN A 223 14.96 4.99 -0.90
N PHE A 224 13.96 4.39 -0.24
CA PHE A 224 12.57 4.52 -0.63
C PHE A 224 12.09 5.97 -0.63
N TRP A 225 12.31 6.71 0.45
CA TRP A 225 11.88 8.12 0.50
C TRP A 225 12.65 9.05 -0.45
N LYS A 226 13.92 8.75 -0.74
CA LYS A 226 14.73 9.54 -1.68
C LYS A 226 14.39 9.28 -3.14
N THR A 227 14.12 8.02 -3.48
CA THR A 227 13.95 7.59 -4.88
C THR A 227 12.49 7.39 -5.26
N GLY A 228 11.60 7.24 -4.29
CA GLY A 228 10.21 6.84 -4.46
C GLY A 228 9.99 5.37 -4.83
N VAL A 229 11.03 4.54 -4.78
CA VAL A 229 11.05 3.13 -5.23
C VAL A 229 11.34 2.22 -4.05
N VAL A 230 10.68 1.05 -3.93
CA VAL A 230 10.88 0.18 -2.77
C VAL A 230 12.36 -0.19 -2.62
N ALA A 231 12.90 0.07 -1.43
CA ALA A 231 14.31 -0.09 -1.06
C ALA A 231 15.32 0.70 -1.93
N GLY A 232 14.83 1.53 -2.86
CA GLY A 232 15.60 2.13 -3.95
C GLY A 232 16.30 1.09 -4.82
N ASN A 233 15.61 0.00 -5.18
CA ASN A 233 16.20 -1.03 -6.04
C ASN A 233 16.65 -0.46 -7.40
N ASP A 234 17.84 -0.84 -7.85
CA ASP A 234 18.50 -0.23 -9.01
C ASP A 234 17.72 -0.42 -10.32
N CYS A 235 17.01 -1.55 -10.46
CA CYS A 235 16.25 -1.88 -11.66
C CYS A 235 15.13 -0.87 -11.88
N ASP A 236 14.24 -0.72 -10.89
CA ASP A 236 13.09 0.18 -10.99
C ASP A 236 13.53 1.66 -10.98
N VAL A 237 14.57 2.01 -10.22
CA VAL A 237 15.17 3.36 -10.26
C VAL A 237 15.68 3.69 -11.67
N SER A 238 16.35 2.74 -12.33
CA SER A 238 16.83 2.92 -13.72
C SER A 238 15.66 3.08 -14.69
N ILE A 239 14.64 2.24 -14.60
CA ILE A 239 13.47 2.28 -15.49
C ILE A 239 12.72 3.62 -15.34
N ILE A 240 12.50 4.07 -14.10
CA ILE A 240 11.87 5.37 -13.82
C ILE A 240 12.77 6.53 -14.29
N GLY A 241 14.08 6.43 -14.11
CA GLY A 241 15.05 7.42 -14.59
C GLY A 241 15.04 7.61 -16.10
N GLN A 242 14.87 6.53 -16.86
CA GLN A 242 14.73 6.56 -18.33
C GLN A 242 13.43 7.22 -18.79
N ASP A 243 12.43 7.32 -17.92
CA ASP A 243 11.14 7.97 -18.17
C ASP A 243 11.06 9.38 -17.56
N ASP A 244 12.15 10.14 -17.64
CA ASP A 244 12.25 11.51 -17.11
C ASP A 244 11.86 11.60 -15.62
N GLY A 245 12.36 10.64 -14.84
CA GLY A 245 12.08 10.51 -13.41
C GLY A 245 10.69 9.94 -13.08
N GLY A 246 9.93 9.50 -14.08
CA GLY A 246 8.60 8.90 -13.96
C GLY A 246 7.51 9.89 -13.54
N ARG A 247 6.35 9.35 -13.18
CA ARG A 247 5.15 10.07 -12.78
C ARG A 247 4.77 9.76 -11.35
N VAL A 248 4.10 10.71 -10.69
CA VAL A 248 3.56 10.47 -9.34
C VAL A 248 2.48 9.39 -9.39
N ASN A 249 2.62 8.39 -8.53
CA ASN A 249 1.65 7.32 -8.40
C ASN A 249 0.39 7.81 -7.66
N PRO A 250 -0.79 7.88 -8.32
CA PRO A 250 -2.02 8.34 -7.67
C PRO A 250 -2.46 7.42 -6.54
N LEU A 251 -2.17 6.11 -6.62
CA LEU A 251 -2.48 5.17 -5.53
C LEU A 251 -1.70 5.49 -4.26
N MET A 252 -0.59 6.21 -4.32
CA MET A 252 0.18 6.57 -3.12
C MET A 252 -0.01 8.02 -2.71
N ALA A 253 -0.20 8.92 -3.68
CA ALA A 253 -0.22 10.36 -3.41
C ALA A 253 -1.60 10.92 -3.06
N ILE A 254 -2.69 10.28 -3.54
CA ILE A 254 -4.04 10.80 -3.37
C ILE A 254 -4.70 10.11 -2.17
N SER A 255 -5.14 10.93 -1.22
CA SER A 255 -5.87 10.52 -0.02
C SER A 255 -7.21 11.24 0.08
N SER A 256 -7.96 10.97 1.16
CA SER A 256 -9.25 11.64 1.38
C SER A 256 -9.20 13.16 1.49
N ILE A 257 -8.04 13.75 1.84
CA ILE A 257 -7.89 15.21 1.94
C ILE A 257 -7.79 15.91 0.57
N GLY A 258 -7.75 15.14 -0.53
CA GLY A 258 -7.75 15.64 -1.90
C GLY A 258 -6.44 15.43 -2.66
N PRO A 259 -6.42 15.75 -3.97
CA PRO A 259 -5.32 15.41 -4.88
C PRO A 259 -4.08 16.31 -4.79
N ASN A 260 -4.19 17.47 -4.13
CA ASN A 260 -3.16 18.51 -4.12
C ASN A 260 -2.32 18.54 -2.83
N ARG A 261 -2.44 17.53 -1.96
CA ARG A 261 -1.70 17.47 -0.70
C ARG A 261 -1.17 16.07 -0.48
N PHE A 262 0.14 15.92 -0.58
CA PHE A 262 0.78 14.68 -0.14
C PHE A 262 0.69 14.56 1.38
N ASN A 263 0.22 13.42 1.87
CA ASN A 263 -0.09 13.23 3.28
C ASN A 263 0.19 11.81 3.78
N VAL A 264 1.01 11.05 3.05
CA VAL A 264 1.41 9.71 3.48
C VAL A 264 2.18 9.82 4.79
N HIS A 265 1.88 8.99 5.78
CA HIS A 265 2.61 9.01 7.05
C HIS A 265 4.13 8.92 6.84
N TYR A 266 4.91 9.80 7.48
CA TYR A 266 6.37 9.90 7.30
C TYR A 266 7.13 8.61 7.67
N GLY A 267 6.52 7.70 8.42
CA GLY A 267 7.05 6.37 8.74
C GLY A 267 6.68 5.28 7.73
N ALA A 268 6.04 5.62 6.59
CA ALA A 268 5.65 4.65 5.58
C ALA A 268 6.89 3.93 5.02
N ASP A 269 6.84 2.60 5.07
CA ASP A 269 7.92 1.70 4.67
C ASP A 269 7.29 0.46 4.05
N PRO A 270 7.40 0.24 2.72
CA PRO A 270 6.83 -0.92 2.06
C PRO A 270 7.33 -2.24 2.66
N LEU A 271 8.59 -2.31 3.10
CA LEU A 271 9.20 -3.53 3.61
C LEU A 271 8.66 -3.92 4.99
N ALA A 272 8.09 -2.97 5.75
CA ALA A 272 7.50 -3.24 7.05
C ALA A 272 6.35 -4.25 6.96
N GLY A 273 5.67 -4.37 5.82
CA GLY A 273 4.57 -5.30 5.60
C GLY A 273 4.96 -6.76 5.34
N PHE A 274 6.25 -7.08 5.15
CA PHE A 274 6.71 -8.40 4.70
C PHE A 274 7.40 -9.19 5.82
N HIS A 275 7.55 -10.50 5.61
CA HIS A 275 8.40 -11.37 6.43
C HIS A 275 9.76 -11.51 5.76
N LEU A 276 10.78 -10.86 6.34
CA LEU A 276 12.12 -10.73 5.76
C LEU A 276 13.17 -11.64 6.41
N ALA A 277 12.78 -12.43 7.42
CA ALA A 277 13.72 -13.27 8.17
C ALA A 277 14.53 -14.20 7.25
N GLU A 278 13.87 -14.88 6.31
CA GLU A 278 14.50 -15.83 5.39
C GLU A 278 15.53 -15.18 4.46
N VAL A 279 15.30 -13.94 4.04
CA VAL A 279 16.23 -13.18 3.21
C VAL A 279 17.58 -13.03 3.93
N PHE A 280 17.54 -12.78 5.23
CA PHE A 280 18.74 -12.60 6.04
C PHE A 280 19.40 -13.92 6.45
N ASP A 281 18.65 -15.04 6.50
CA ASP A 281 19.24 -16.38 6.63
C ASP A 281 20.13 -16.73 5.43
N VAL A 282 19.63 -16.50 4.20
CA VAL A 282 20.39 -16.77 2.97
C VAL A 282 21.65 -15.92 2.87
N LEU A 283 21.58 -14.64 3.24
CA LEU A 283 22.74 -13.74 3.25
C LEU A 283 23.82 -14.18 4.26
N ARG A 284 23.40 -14.70 5.41
CA ARG A 284 24.33 -15.24 6.41
C ARG A 284 25.02 -16.51 5.92
N GLN A 285 24.30 -17.41 5.28
CA GLN A 285 24.88 -18.63 4.70
C GLN A 285 25.86 -18.32 3.56
N ARG A 286 25.54 -17.35 2.69
CA ARG A 286 26.44 -16.90 1.61
C ARG A 286 27.70 -16.20 2.12
N SER A 287 27.62 -15.46 3.22
CA SER A 287 28.80 -14.84 3.84
C SER A 287 29.67 -15.88 4.54
N GLN A 288 29.07 -16.86 5.23
CA GLN A 288 29.80 -17.97 5.87
C GLN A 288 30.49 -18.91 4.86
N SER A 289 29.84 -19.25 3.74
CA SER A 289 30.44 -20.08 2.68
C SER A 289 31.59 -19.39 1.96
N ARG A 290 31.55 -18.06 1.82
CA ARG A 290 32.68 -17.25 1.33
C ARG A 290 33.87 -17.19 2.29
N ILE A 291 33.63 -17.33 3.59
CA ILE A 291 34.69 -17.40 4.60
C ILE A 291 35.33 -18.80 4.61
N LEU A 292 34.52 -19.86 4.54
CA LEU A 292 35.01 -21.25 4.51
C LEU A 292 35.69 -21.66 3.20
N SER A 293 35.39 -21.01 2.07
CA SER A 293 36.09 -21.22 0.79
C SER A 293 37.40 -20.42 0.67
N ARG A 294 37.73 -19.60 1.68
CA ARG A 294 38.97 -18.82 1.76
C ARG A 294 39.90 -19.30 2.89
N ALA A 295 39.50 -20.33 3.64
CA ALA A 295 40.32 -21.05 4.62
C ALA A 295 40.86 -22.33 3.99
#